data_AF-A0AAV5DVD7-F1
#
_entry.id   AF-A0AAV5DVD7-F1
#
_cell.length_a   1.000
_cell.length_b   1.000
_cell.length_c   1.000
_cell.angle_alpha   90.00
_cell.angle_beta   90.00
_cell.angle_gamma   90.00
#
_symmetry.space_group_name_H-M   'P 1'
#
loop_
_entity.id
_entity.type
_entity.pdbx_description
1 polymer ?
#
loop_
_entity_poly.entity_id
_entity_poly.type
_entity_poly.pdbx_seq_one_letter_code
_entity_poly.pdbx_strand_id
1 'polypeptide(L)'
;MSPFLGIDVGDQFCSRAEMVALGINSHWMSGIDYMGEKYRDKKGCENFTFPLATCIVMSGGYEDDFDKADEIIYTGQGGNNWLGNRHQKTEQKMLGGNLALKVSSRGSFDPLYSG
;
A
#
# COMPACT_ATOMS: atom_id res chain seq x y z
N MET A 1 3.45 13.06 1.46
CA MET A 1 4.13 12.08 2.37
C MET A 1 5.61 12.08 2.01
N SER A 2 6.52 12.16 2.99
CA SER A 2 7.97 12.26 2.73
C SER A 2 8.57 10.89 2.41
N PRO A 3 9.63 10.79 1.59
CA PRO A 3 10.46 9.58 1.50
C PRO A 3 11.04 9.19 2.86
N PHE A 4 11.29 7.90 3.05
CA PHE A 4 11.94 7.36 4.25
C PHE A 4 13.39 7.88 4.31
N LEU A 5 13.80 8.39 5.48
CA LEU A 5 15.16 8.91 5.64
C LEU A 5 16.17 7.76 5.51
N GLY A 6 17.10 7.89 4.55
CA GLY A 6 18.16 6.89 4.32
C GLY A 6 17.74 5.67 3.49
N ILE A 7 16.63 5.78 2.75
CA ILE A 7 16.20 4.77 1.77
C ILE A 7 15.93 5.48 0.46
N ASP A 8 16.65 5.07 -0.58
CA ASP A 8 16.61 5.68 -1.91
C ASP A 8 15.80 4.83 -2.90
N VAL A 9 15.29 5.48 -3.95
CA VAL A 9 14.63 4.77 -5.06
C VAL A 9 15.64 3.85 -5.73
N GLY A 10 15.31 2.56 -5.81
CA GLY A 10 16.17 1.51 -6.37
C GLY A 10 16.87 0.64 -5.32
N ASP A 11 16.74 0.97 -4.03
CA ASP A 11 17.23 0.10 -2.95
C ASP A 11 16.60 -1.30 -3.01
N GLN A 12 17.43 -2.30 -2.79
CA GLN A 12 17.03 -3.71 -2.81
C GLN A 12 16.96 -4.25 -1.38
N PHE A 13 15.87 -4.95 -1.08
CA PHE A 13 15.65 -5.62 0.19
C PHE A 13 15.67 -7.13 -0.01
N CYS A 14 16.37 -7.84 0.87
CA CYS A 14 16.50 -9.29 0.85
C CYS A 14 15.20 -10.00 1.25
N SER A 15 14.29 -9.33 1.98
CA SER A 15 13.05 -9.95 2.45
C SER A 15 11.95 -8.98 2.85
N ARG A 16 10.71 -9.50 2.95
CA ARG A 16 9.59 -8.79 3.59
C ARG A 16 9.85 -8.46 5.06
N ALA A 17 10.61 -9.30 5.76
CA ALA A 17 10.96 -9.07 7.16
C ALA A 17 11.89 -7.85 7.33
N GLU A 18 12.82 -7.66 6.40
CA GLU A 18 13.68 -6.48 6.36
C GLU A 18 12.86 -5.20 6.13
N MET A 19 11.91 -5.23 5.19
CA MET A 19 11.01 -4.09 4.97
C MET A 19 10.17 -3.73 6.22
N VAL A 20 9.77 -4.73 7.01
CA VAL A 20 9.09 -4.53 8.30
C VAL A 20 10.03 -3.89 9.31
N ALA A 21 11.26 -4.40 9.43
CA ALA A 21 12.25 -3.88 10.38
C ALA A 21 12.63 -2.42 10.08
N LEU A 22 12.67 -2.03 8.81
CA LEU A 22 12.93 -0.66 8.35
C LEU A 22 11.69 0.25 8.36
N GLY A 23 10.51 -0.29 8.63
CA GLY A 23 9.27 0.48 8.68
C GLY A 23 8.69 0.89 7.31
N ILE A 24 9.16 0.26 6.23
CA ILE A 24 8.69 0.52 4.86
C ILE A 24 7.28 -0.05 4.65
N ASN A 25 7.10 -1.29 5.08
CA ASN A 25 5.82 -1.99 5.05
C ASN A 25 5.67 -2.74 6.38
N SER A 26 4.71 -2.37 7.21
CA SER A 26 4.54 -2.90 8.56
C SER A 26 4.01 -4.34 8.61
N HIS A 27 3.73 -4.95 7.45
CA HIS A 27 3.17 -6.28 7.32
C HIS A 27 4.12 -7.23 6.59
N TRP A 28 4.38 -8.40 7.17
CA TRP A 28 5.22 -9.41 6.52
C TRP A 28 4.53 -10.18 5.38
N MET A 29 3.18 -10.19 5.35
CA MET A 29 2.38 -10.86 4.30
C MET A 29 1.48 -9.93 3.47
N SER A 30 0.96 -8.83 4.04
CA SER A 30 -0.03 -7.99 3.34
C SER A 30 0.58 -7.24 2.17
N GLY A 31 -0.06 -7.26 1.00
CA GLY A 31 0.38 -6.46 -0.14
C GLY A 31 0.19 -4.95 0.08
N ILE A 32 -0.83 -4.56 0.86
CA ILE A 32 -1.16 -3.16 1.12
C ILE A 32 -0.92 -2.84 2.60
N ASP A 33 -0.19 -1.76 2.85
CA ASP A 33 -0.09 -1.11 4.16
C ASP A 33 -0.80 0.24 4.13
N TYR A 34 -1.38 0.62 5.26
CA TYR A 34 -2.18 1.83 5.38
C TYR A 34 -2.20 2.38 6.81
N MET A 35 -2.34 3.70 6.91
CA MET A 35 -2.69 4.36 8.16
C MET A 35 -4.20 4.32 8.36
N GLY A 36 -4.66 3.78 9.49
CA GLY A 36 -6.08 3.75 9.87
C GLY A 36 -6.53 4.97 10.68
N GLU A 37 -7.79 4.95 11.12
CA GLU A 37 -8.42 6.06 11.88
C GLU A 37 -7.65 6.51 13.13
N LYS A 38 -6.88 5.61 13.76
CA LYS A 38 -6.04 5.94 14.93
C LYS A 38 -4.96 7.00 14.67
N TYR A 39 -4.70 7.33 13.40
CA TYR A 39 -3.74 8.36 13.00
C TYR A 39 -4.37 9.74 12.83
N ARG A 40 -5.71 9.85 12.83
CA ARG A 40 -6.44 11.11 12.61
C ARG A 40 -6.00 12.25 13.53
N ASP A 41 -5.84 11.94 14.81
CA ASP A 41 -5.50 12.94 15.83
C ASP A 41 -3.98 13.06 16.08
N LYS A 42 -3.15 12.39 15.27
CA LYS A 42 -1.70 12.49 15.41
C LYS A 42 -1.20 13.80 14.80
N LYS A 43 -0.28 14.45 15.50
CA LYS A 43 0.42 15.65 15.02
C LYS A 43 1.06 15.37 13.66
N GLY A 44 0.82 16.25 12.68
CA GLY A 44 1.30 16.12 11.30
C GLY A 44 0.42 15.25 10.40
N CYS A 45 -0.74 14.79 10.89
CA CYS A 45 -1.71 14.03 10.12
C CYS A 45 -3.04 14.77 9.87
N GLU A 46 -3.12 16.05 10.24
CA GLU A 46 -4.36 16.82 10.30
C GLU A 46 -5.05 16.99 8.94
N ASN A 47 -4.27 16.96 7.85
CA ASN A 47 -4.74 17.19 6.48
C ASN A 47 -4.97 15.89 5.69
N PHE A 48 -4.78 14.72 6.32
CA PHE A 48 -5.00 13.44 5.65
C PHE A 48 -6.41 12.90 5.87
N THR A 49 -6.95 12.26 4.83
CA THR A 49 -8.18 11.47 4.95
C THR A 49 -7.81 10.02 5.23
N PHE A 50 -8.33 9.47 6.31
CA PHE A 50 -8.12 8.07 6.70
C PHE A 50 -9.30 7.19 6.27
N PRO A 51 -9.07 5.87 6.03
CA PRO A 51 -7.76 5.22 5.96
C PRO A 51 -6.95 5.68 4.72
N LEU A 52 -5.64 5.83 4.87
CA LEU A 52 -4.73 6.30 3.82
C LEU A 52 -3.72 5.21 3.48
N ALA A 53 -3.63 4.81 2.21
CA ALA A 53 -2.65 3.81 1.78
C ALA A 53 -1.25 4.43 1.77
N THR A 54 -0.27 3.69 2.24
CA THR A 54 1.10 4.21 2.43
C THR A 54 2.17 3.40 1.71
N CYS A 55 1.93 2.10 1.50
CA CYS A 55 2.84 1.23 0.78
C CYS A 55 2.03 0.13 0.09
N ILE A 56 2.39 -0.17 -1.16
CA ILE A 56 1.97 -1.39 -1.85
C ILE A 56 3.21 -2.23 -2.16
N VAL A 57 3.06 -3.55 -2.13
CA VAL A 57 4.07 -4.52 -2.56
C VAL A 57 3.47 -5.32 -3.71
N MET A 58 4.12 -5.22 -4.86
CA MET A 58 3.80 -6.01 -6.05
C MET A 58 4.89 -7.08 -6.21
N SER A 59 4.52 -8.34 -6.03
CA SER A 59 5.46 -9.47 -6.03
C SER A 59 4.96 -10.65 -6.85
N GLY A 60 4.10 -10.40 -7.85
CA GLY A 60 3.47 -11.45 -8.68
C GLY A 60 2.53 -12.37 -7.90
N GLY A 61 1.90 -11.86 -6.84
CA GLY A 61 1.00 -12.62 -5.98
C GLY A 61 -0.42 -12.76 -6.53
N TYR A 62 -0.79 -11.91 -7.49
CA TYR A 62 -2.08 -11.87 -8.14
C TYR A 62 -1.91 -12.02 -9.65
N GLU A 63 -2.78 -12.82 -10.25
CA GLU A 63 -2.76 -13.11 -11.69
C GLU A 63 -3.14 -11.91 -12.55
N ASP A 64 -3.89 -10.97 -11.97
CA ASP A 64 -4.40 -9.77 -12.64
C ASP A 64 -3.46 -8.56 -12.54
N ASP A 65 -2.31 -8.68 -11.86
CA ASP A 65 -1.33 -7.60 -11.77
C ASP A 65 -0.64 -7.37 -13.13
N PHE A 66 -0.48 -6.11 -13.51
CA PHE A 66 0.15 -5.73 -14.77
C PHE A 66 1.12 -4.56 -14.59
N ASP A 67 2.31 -4.66 -15.18
CA ASP A 67 3.43 -3.74 -14.98
C ASP A 67 3.98 -3.21 -16.32
N LYS A 68 3.90 -1.90 -16.52
CA LYS A 68 4.49 -1.14 -17.64
C LYS A 68 5.57 -0.16 -17.18
N ALA A 69 6.20 -0.40 -16.03
CA ALA A 69 7.12 0.48 -15.32
C ALA A 69 6.45 1.76 -14.79
N ASP A 70 6.05 2.68 -15.67
CA ASP A 70 5.46 3.97 -15.28
C ASP A 70 3.97 3.85 -14.92
N GLU A 71 3.33 2.77 -15.36
CA GLU A 71 1.94 2.46 -15.09
C GLU A 71 1.83 1.04 -14.57
N ILE A 72 1.10 0.88 -13.47
CA ILE A 72 0.78 -0.42 -12.90
C ILE A 72 -0.72 -0.57 -12.73
N ILE A 73 -1.22 -1.79 -12.95
CA ILE A 73 -2.55 -2.21 -12.50
C ILE A 73 -2.32 -3.13 -11.31
N TYR A 74 -2.78 -2.67 -10.14
CA TYR A 74 -2.58 -3.37 -8.87
C TYR A 74 -3.89 -3.97 -8.37
N THR A 75 -3.89 -5.27 -8.11
CA THR A 75 -5.08 -5.99 -7.65
C THR A 75 -5.32 -5.75 -6.16
N GLY A 76 -6.59 -5.49 -5.79
CA GLY A 76 -6.99 -5.37 -4.39
C GLY A 76 -6.73 -6.64 -3.58
N GLN A 77 -6.64 -6.49 -2.26
CA GLN A 77 -6.46 -7.62 -1.36
C GLN A 77 -7.76 -8.39 -1.09
N GLY A 78 -7.64 -9.69 -0.82
CA GLY A 78 -8.73 -10.56 -0.37
C GLY A 78 -9.31 -11.49 -1.45
N GLY A 79 -9.96 -12.56 -1.01
CA GLY A 79 -10.60 -13.56 -1.84
C GLY A 79 -9.67 -14.45 -2.67
N ASN A 80 -8.35 -14.27 -2.58
CA ASN A 80 -7.36 -15.14 -3.20
C ASN A 80 -7.12 -16.41 -2.35
N ASN A 81 -7.02 -17.56 -3.02
CA ASN A 81 -6.65 -18.84 -2.42
C ASN A 81 -5.14 -18.99 -2.19
N TRP A 82 -4.63 -18.37 -1.13
CA TRP A 82 -3.21 -18.42 -0.77
C TRP A 82 -2.65 -19.83 -0.56
N LEU A 83 -3.50 -20.79 -0.14
CA LEU A 83 -3.09 -22.17 0.16
C LEU A 83 -3.24 -23.14 -1.02
N GLY A 84 -3.62 -22.67 -2.21
CA GLY A 84 -3.70 -23.52 -3.39
C GLY A 84 -3.23 -22.80 -4.64
N ASN A 85 -4.08 -22.72 -5.67
CA ASN A 85 -3.72 -22.18 -6.98
C ASN A 85 -3.51 -20.65 -7.04
N ARG A 86 -3.70 -19.91 -5.93
CA ARG A 86 -3.60 -18.44 -5.91
C ARG A 86 -4.54 -17.70 -6.86
N HIS A 87 -5.65 -18.34 -7.22
CA HIS A 87 -6.72 -17.71 -7.98
C HIS A 87 -7.73 -17.06 -7.04
N GLN A 88 -8.44 -16.06 -7.57
CA GLN A 88 -9.58 -15.47 -6.90
C GLN A 88 -10.71 -16.51 -6.73
N LYS A 89 -11.16 -16.72 -5.49
CA LYS A 89 -12.23 -17.66 -5.12
C LYS A 89 -13.48 -16.99 -4.57
N THR A 90 -13.37 -15.77 -4.06
CA THR A 90 -14.51 -15.05 -3.48
C THR A 90 -14.46 -13.58 -3.84
N GLU A 91 -15.60 -12.90 -3.71
CA GLU A 91 -15.68 -11.44 -3.88
C GLU A 91 -14.70 -10.71 -2.96
N GLN A 92 -14.05 -9.68 -3.51
CA GLN A 92 -13.28 -8.73 -2.72
C GLN A 92 -14.22 -7.75 -2.02
N LYS A 93 -13.78 -7.22 -0.88
CA LYS A 93 -14.55 -6.23 -0.11
C LYS A 93 -13.84 -4.88 -0.13
N MET A 94 -14.62 -3.80 -0.20
CA MET A 94 -14.14 -2.43 -0.06
C MET A 94 -13.87 -2.06 1.41
N LEU A 95 -12.93 -2.77 2.02
CA LEU A 95 -12.53 -2.61 3.43
C LEU A 95 -11.00 -2.70 3.55
N GLY A 96 -10.43 -2.22 4.66
CA GLY A 96 -8.98 -2.28 4.92
C GLY A 96 -8.17 -1.59 3.83
N GLY A 97 -7.14 -2.28 3.32
CA GLY A 97 -6.24 -1.77 2.28
C GLY A 97 -6.95 -1.32 1.00
N ASN A 98 -8.02 -2.02 0.58
CA ASN A 98 -8.78 -1.66 -0.62
C ASN A 98 -9.50 -0.32 -0.45
N LEU A 99 -10.06 -0.08 0.74
CA LEU A 99 -10.67 1.21 1.07
C LEU A 99 -9.61 2.31 1.15
N ALA A 100 -8.44 2.00 1.71
CA ALA A 100 -7.33 2.95 1.81
C ALA A 100 -6.82 3.39 0.42
N LEU A 101 -6.69 2.46 -0.54
CA LEU A 101 -6.34 2.78 -1.92
C LEU A 101 -7.38 3.71 -2.57
N LYS A 102 -8.68 3.42 -2.40
CA LYS A 102 -9.77 4.26 -2.92
C LYS A 102 -9.81 5.65 -2.30
N VAL A 103 -9.48 5.78 -1.02
CA VAL A 103 -9.39 7.09 -0.37
C VAL A 103 -8.20 7.87 -0.91
N SER A 104 -7.06 7.21 -1.09
CA SER A 104 -5.83 7.81 -1.61
C SER A 104 -6.00 8.36 -3.03
N SER A 105 -6.78 7.69 -3.88
CA SER A 105 -7.06 8.15 -5.25
C SER A 105 -7.92 9.41 -5.34
N ARG A 106 -8.59 9.81 -4.25
CA ARG A 106 -9.43 11.02 -4.19
C ARG A 106 -8.65 12.29 -3.89
N GLY A 107 -7.33 12.17 -3.67
CA GLY A 107 -6.42 13.27 -3.38
C GLY A 107 -6.40 13.61 -1.89
N SER A 108 -5.21 13.54 -1.29
CA SER A 108 -4.85 14.40 -0.16
C SER A 108 -4.17 15.63 -0.78
N PHE A 109 -4.58 16.83 -0.37
CA PHE A 109 -3.98 18.08 -0.83
C PHE A 109 -2.46 18.05 -0.55
N ASP A 110 -1.63 18.15 -1.59
CA ASP A 110 -0.17 18.16 -1.47
C ASP A 110 0.33 19.62 -1.60
N PRO A 111 0.60 20.34 -0.49
CA PRO A 111 1.03 21.73 -0.53
C PRO A 111 2.47 21.92 -1.05
N LEU A 112 3.19 20.84 -1.36
CA LEU A 112 4.59 20.87 -1.80
C LEU A 112 4.77 20.92 -3.33
N TYR A 113 3.69 20.87 -4.11
CA TYR A 113 3.73 20.94 -5.58
C TYR A 113 2.75 21.97 -6.17
N SER A 114 2.60 23.11 -5.48
CA SER A 114 1.96 24.31 -6.04
C SER A 114 3.02 25.39 -6.26
N GLY A 115 3.77 25.24 -7.36
CA GLY A 115 4.70 26.22 -7.89
C GLY A 115 4.35 26.53 -9.33
#